data_AF-A0A661SIC9-F1
#
_entry.id   AF-A0A661SIC9-F1
#
_cell.length_a   1.000
_cell.length_b   1.000
_cell.length_c   1.000
_cell.angle_alpha   90.00
_cell.angle_beta   90.00
_cell.angle_gamma   90.00
#
_symmetry.space_group_name_H-M   'P 1'
#
loop_
_entity.id
_entity.type
_entity.pdbx_description
1 polymer ?
#
loop_
_entity_poly.entity_id
_entity_poly.type
_entity_poly.pdbx_seq_one_letter_code
_entity_poly.pdbx_strand_id
1 'polypeptide(L)'
;MKRAAKGIGYPVESVTYIEEYLTADAGHRRTIREGNFVTLDGTDSHGPNGIASYLWTQTSGFTITLSDPTDVQPVFITPGALLAGSLTFELTITDDAGDQASDAVTFFVSQKDASASGHTLLTPQEAKYMIDTHPDLIVIDVREADEFCGEHGHIPGSVNYPWNSGVLQKKYQELPKDAEILVVCRSGNRSGQAASFLDSEGFTSVYDIGGMNSWDWETLNCTDVPPTLSFKMNSDSGVSLNWSEYTGSYFESYRLLRDTVPNAEDPGDAYIWEESDVKITNYNDETPAGTSYYRLYVAKTDGERLYSDSIRVDIARPLAVSLSASETGGYTPLTVDFTITVSRGTGPYAYSWDFGDGSASTDENPAHIYSSPGNYTATVTVTDAEGDTAEQSARITVTQENFAPMANAGSDQTVAEGVKVTLDASGSADPDGDALQYLWEQTEGTPVNLSDPSVARPTFDAPEAGRGVPGLPSDSCRRCWAEI
;
A
#
# COMPACT_ATOMS: atom_id res chain seq x y z
N MET A 1 1.31 -5.42 77.01
CA MET A 1 1.56 -6.18 78.27
C MET A 1 0.83 -5.68 79.53
N LYS A 2 0.52 -4.37 79.74
CA LYS A 2 -0.31 -3.92 80.89
C LYS A 2 -1.69 -4.60 80.99
N ARG A 3 -2.27 -5.02 79.85
CA ARG A 3 -3.50 -5.85 79.81
C ARG A 3 -3.27 -7.33 80.17
N ALA A 4 -2.06 -7.87 79.96
CA ALA A 4 -1.73 -9.27 80.25
C ALA A 4 -1.36 -9.49 81.73
N ALA A 5 -0.69 -8.53 82.38
CA ALA A 5 -0.28 -8.64 83.78
C ALA A 5 -1.44 -8.61 84.79
N LYS A 6 -2.62 -8.11 84.39
CA LYS A 6 -3.82 -8.08 85.25
C LYS A 6 -4.40 -9.47 85.54
N GLY A 7 -4.00 -10.50 84.78
CA GLY A 7 -4.48 -11.87 84.94
C GLY A 7 -3.72 -12.73 85.95
N ILE A 8 -2.54 -12.30 86.43
CA ILE A 8 -1.60 -13.15 87.20
C ILE A 8 -1.26 -12.64 88.61
N GLY A 9 -1.86 -11.54 89.07
CA GLY A 9 -1.91 -11.20 90.51
C GLY A 9 -0.64 -10.66 91.17
N TYR A 10 0.41 -10.31 90.42
CA TYR A 10 1.62 -9.67 90.97
C TYR A 10 1.69 -8.17 90.60
N PRO A 11 2.07 -7.28 91.54
CA PRO A 11 2.36 -5.89 91.23
C PRO A 11 3.65 -5.81 90.40
N VAL A 12 3.55 -5.32 89.17
CA VAL A 12 4.72 -5.00 88.34
C VAL A 12 5.21 -3.62 88.81
N GLU A 13 6.27 -3.59 89.64
CA GLU A 13 6.80 -2.34 90.21
C GLU A 13 7.52 -1.47 89.16
N SER A 14 8.03 -2.04 88.09
CA SER A 14 8.49 -1.31 86.91
C SER A 14 8.51 -2.21 85.68
N VAL A 15 8.16 -1.64 84.52
CA VAL A 15 8.46 -2.20 83.21
C VAL A 15 9.63 -1.38 82.69
N THR A 16 10.83 -1.93 82.76
CA THR A 16 11.97 -1.35 82.05
C THR A 16 11.80 -1.74 80.59
N TYR A 17 11.52 -0.78 79.72
CA TYR A 17 11.70 -0.98 78.28
C TYR A 17 13.17 -1.31 78.08
N ILE A 18 13.47 -2.54 77.67
CA ILE A 18 14.73 -2.81 76.98
C ILE A 18 14.63 -1.92 75.74
N GLU A 19 15.62 -1.05 75.54
CA GLU A 19 15.68 -0.17 74.37
C GLU A 19 15.34 -1.02 73.14
N GLU A 20 14.23 -0.69 72.46
CA GLU A 20 13.96 -1.27 71.15
C GLU A 20 15.07 -0.77 70.25
N TYR A 21 15.89 -1.69 69.75
CA TYR A 21 16.88 -1.37 68.74
C TYR A 21 16.22 -1.49 67.37
N LEU A 22 16.63 -0.62 66.44
CA LEU A 22 16.29 -0.78 65.05
C LEU A 22 16.78 -2.16 64.56
N THR A 23 15.86 -2.99 64.10
CA THR A 23 16.11 -4.39 63.72
C THR A 23 15.49 -4.64 62.36
N ALA A 24 16.34 -4.98 61.38
CA ALA A 24 15.90 -5.49 60.10
C ALA A 24 15.64 -7.00 60.19
N ASP A 25 14.57 -7.46 59.56
CA ASP A 25 14.28 -8.87 59.35
C ASP A 25 13.99 -9.08 57.86
N ALA A 26 14.90 -9.78 57.16
CA ALA A 26 14.79 -10.08 55.75
C ALA A 26 13.98 -11.37 55.48
N GLY A 27 13.42 -11.97 56.52
CA GLY A 27 12.72 -13.23 56.49
C GLY A 27 13.64 -14.45 56.51
N HIS A 28 13.03 -15.62 56.41
CA HIS A 28 13.74 -16.89 56.52
C HIS A 28 14.27 -17.41 55.20
N ARG A 29 15.36 -18.19 55.25
CA ARG A 29 15.89 -18.94 54.10
C ARG A 29 14.82 -19.89 53.51
N ARG A 30 14.74 -19.99 52.19
CA ARG A 30 13.76 -20.84 51.48
C ARG A 30 14.39 -21.62 50.33
N THR A 31 13.78 -22.74 49.97
CA THR A 31 14.06 -23.44 48.69
C THR A 31 12.90 -23.16 47.74
N ILE A 32 13.23 -22.75 46.53
CA ILE A 32 12.30 -22.30 45.48
C ILE A 32 12.64 -23.01 44.17
N ARG A 33 11.67 -23.18 43.27
CA ARG A 33 11.92 -23.76 41.95
C ARG A 33 12.15 -22.66 40.92
N GLU A 34 12.88 -22.94 39.84
CA GLU A 34 12.96 -22.03 38.69
C GLU A 34 11.57 -21.73 38.12
N GLY A 35 11.37 -20.50 37.61
CA GLY A 35 10.07 -20.02 37.16
C GLY A 35 9.08 -19.69 38.29
N ASN A 36 9.43 -19.93 39.56
CA ASN A 36 8.58 -19.52 40.67
C ASN A 36 8.72 -18.03 40.93
N PHE A 37 7.58 -17.43 41.28
CA PHE A 37 7.53 -16.15 41.95
C PHE A 37 7.96 -16.25 43.40
N VAL A 38 8.61 -15.18 43.86
CA VAL A 38 9.13 -15.04 45.21
C VAL A 38 8.86 -13.63 45.69
N THR A 39 8.13 -13.52 46.80
CA THR A 39 8.01 -12.30 47.59
C THR A 39 9.11 -12.29 48.65
N LEU A 40 9.92 -11.24 48.66
CA LEU A 40 10.77 -10.91 49.82
C LEU A 40 9.88 -10.27 50.88
N ASP A 41 10.14 -10.51 52.16
CA ASP A 41 9.26 -10.04 53.23
C ASP A 41 10.06 -9.31 54.31
N GLY A 42 9.92 -7.99 54.33
CA GLY A 42 10.54 -7.13 55.34
C GLY A 42 9.60 -6.74 56.48
N THR A 43 8.37 -7.26 56.52
CA THR A 43 7.30 -6.75 57.41
C THR A 43 7.55 -6.96 58.89
N ASP A 44 8.41 -7.91 59.25
CA ASP A 44 8.82 -8.16 60.64
C ASP A 44 9.91 -7.18 61.13
N SER A 45 10.40 -6.29 60.26
CA SER A 45 11.35 -5.22 60.63
C SER A 45 10.69 -4.19 61.57
N HIS A 46 11.40 -3.80 62.62
CA HIS A 46 10.86 -2.89 63.63
C HIS A 46 11.93 -2.00 64.27
N GLY A 47 11.52 -0.88 64.87
CA GLY A 47 12.41 0.03 65.58
C GLY A 47 11.64 1.06 66.42
N PRO A 48 12.33 1.72 67.37
CA PRO A 48 11.70 2.61 68.35
C PRO A 48 11.13 3.89 67.69
N ASN A 49 11.65 4.27 66.52
CA ASN A 49 11.26 5.46 65.78
C ASN A 49 10.34 5.16 64.59
N GLY A 50 9.87 3.92 64.40
CA GLY A 50 9.17 3.53 63.17
C GLY A 50 10.10 3.42 61.97
N ILE A 51 9.68 2.68 60.93
CA ILE A 51 10.48 2.46 59.72
C ILE A 51 10.09 3.47 58.64
N ALA A 52 11.05 4.29 58.21
CA ALA A 52 10.87 5.32 57.20
C ALA A 52 11.00 4.77 55.78
N SER A 53 11.93 3.83 55.55
CA SER A 53 12.17 3.27 54.21
C SER A 53 12.80 1.88 54.24
N TYR A 54 12.57 1.11 53.17
CA TYR A 54 13.19 -0.19 52.89
C TYR A 54 14.09 -0.06 51.65
N LEU A 55 15.15 -0.86 51.58
CA LEU A 55 15.98 -1.02 50.38
C LEU A 55 16.53 -2.45 50.31
N TRP A 56 16.10 -3.18 49.30
CA TRP A 56 16.57 -4.53 48.97
C TRP A 56 17.68 -4.46 47.93
N THR A 57 18.83 -5.04 48.28
CA THR A 57 19.99 -5.15 47.38
C THR A 57 20.35 -6.62 47.18
N GLN A 58 20.48 -7.04 45.93
CA GLN A 58 20.99 -8.37 45.64
C GLN A 58 22.50 -8.41 45.88
N THR A 59 22.97 -9.35 46.71
CA THR A 59 24.39 -9.46 47.08
C THR A 59 25.08 -10.68 46.47
N SER A 60 24.33 -11.69 46.01
CA SER A 60 24.88 -12.89 45.38
C SER A 60 23.90 -13.61 44.44
N GLY A 61 24.45 -14.37 43.49
CA GLY A 61 23.73 -15.20 42.53
C GLY A 61 23.51 -14.54 41.17
N PHE A 62 22.55 -15.05 40.40
CA PHE A 62 22.17 -14.51 39.08
C PHE A 62 21.42 -13.21 39.22
N THR A 63 21.66 -12.23 38.34
CA THR A 63 20.98 -10.93 38.41
C THR A 63 19.47 -11.08 38.35
N ILE A 64 18.79 -10.59 39.39
CA ILE A 64 17.34 -10.53 39.51
C ILE A 64 16.92 -9.06 39.49
N THR A 65 15.89 -8.76 38.70
CA THR A 65 15.18 -7.49 38.80
C THR A 65 14.08 -7.65 39.86
N LEU A 66 13.97 -6.71 40.80
CA LEU A 66 12.88 -6.65 41.77
C LEU A 66 11.78 -5.72 41.24
N SER A 67 10.52 -5.97 41.62
CA SER A 67 9.38 -5.10 41.26
C SER A 67 9.58 -3.66 41.67
N ASP A 68 9.97 -3.44 42.93
CA ASP A 68 10.43 -2.16 43.47
C ASP A 68 11.35 -2.47 44.65
N PRO A 69 12.67 -2.28 44.55
CA PRO A 69 13.60 -2.59 45.63
C PRO A 69 13.35 -1.77 46.91
N THR A 70 12.53 -0.72 46.87
CA THR A 70 12.19 0.11 48.04
C THR A 70 10.88 -0.28 48.73
N ASP A 71 10.15 -1.25 48.19
CA ASP A 71 8.95 -1.80 48.82
C ASP A 71 9.30 -2.66 50.04
N VAL A 72 8.37 -2.76 50.99
CA VAL A 72 8.46 -3.68 52.13
C VAL A 72 8.37 -5.15 51.68
N GLN A 73 7.65 -5.41 50.58
CA GLN A 73 7.45 -6.76 50.04
C GLN A 73 7.66 -6.85 48.52
N PRO A 74 8.88 -6.61 48.00
CA PRO A 74 9.12 -6.71 46.57
C PRO A 74 9.03 -8.14 46.08
N VAL A 75 8.64 -8.27 44.82
CA VAL A 75 8.50 -9.57 44.14
C VAL A 75 9.52 -9.72 43.02
N PHE A 76 9.88 -10.97 42.73
CA PHE A 76 10.65 -11.35 41.56
C PHE A 76 10.31 -12.76 41.09
N ILE A 77 10.76 -13.11 39.89
CA ILE A 77 10.66 -14.46 39.33
C ILE A 77 12.05 -15.04 39.23
N THR A 78 12.19 -16.29 39.65
CA THR A 78 13.41 -17.04 39.40
C THR A 78 13.55 -17.34 37.91
N PRO A 79 14.68 -17.01 37.25
CA PRO A 79 14.82 -17.24 35.82
C PRO A 79 14.67 -18.73 35.47
N GLY A 80 13.99 -19.04 34.37
CA GLY A 80 13.85 -20.41 33.86
C GLY A 80 15.13 -20.92 33.18
N ALA A 81 15.28 -22.25 33.12
CA ALA A 81 16.37 -22.99 32.48
C ALA A 81 17.76 -22.90 33.15
N LEU A 82 17.80 -22.67 34.47
CA LEU A 82 19.06 -22.54 35.20
C LEU A 82 19.53 -23.87 35.80
N LEU A 83 20.86 -24.03 35.92
CA LEU A 83 21.45 -25.01 36.83
C LEU A 83 21.15 -24.59 38.28
N ALA A 84 20.85 -25.55 39.16
CA ALA A 84 20.54 -25.27 40.56
C ALA A 84 21.61 -24.35 41.22
N GLY A 85 21.16 -23.35 41.99
CA GLY A 85 22.04 -22.29 42.54
C GLY A 85 21.43 -21.58 43.73
N SER A 86 22.12 -20.57 44.28
CA SER A 86 21.62 -19.76 45.40
C SER A 86 21.59 -18.27 45.06
N LEU A 87 20.56 -17.57 45.55
CA LEU A 87 20.36 -16.13 45.44
C LEU A 87 20.36 -15.52 46.85
N THR A 88 21.07 -14.43 47.08
CA THR A 88 21.07 -13.74 48.39
C THR A 88 20.69 -12.27 48.21
N PHE A 89 19.76 -11.82 49.05
CA PHE A 89 19.31 -10.43 49.13
C PHE A 89 19.57 -9.88 50.53
N GLU A 90 20.03 -8.63 50.59
CA GLU A 90 20.20 -7.86 51.83
C GLU A 90 19.10 -6.78 51.87
N LEU A 91 18.32 -6.78 52.95
CA LEU A 91 17.40 -5.71 53.31
C LEU A 91 18.15 -4.69 54.15
N THR A 92 18.10 -3.42 53.79
CA THR A 92 18.49 -2.29 54.64
C THR A 92 17.26 -1.45 54.94
N ILE A 93 16.97 -1.23 56.23
CA ILE A 93 15.91 -0.33 56.69
C ILE A 93 16.52 0.96 57.23
N THR A 94 15.80 2.07 57.08
CA THR A 94 16.12 3.35 57.73
C THR A 94 14.93 3.78 58.58
N ASP A 95 15.16 4.21 59.82
CA ASP A 95 14.12 4.70 60.71
C ASP A 95 13.82 6.20 60.51
N ASP A 96 12.79 6.74 61.18
CA ASP A 96 12.42 8.17 61.07
C ASP A 96 13.50 9.12 61.64
N ALA A 97 14.50 8.62 62.36
CA ALA A 97 15.64 9.38 62.86
C ALA A 97 16.86 9.33 61.91
N GLY A 98 16.81 8.47 60.88
CA GLY A 98 17.88 8.27 59.91
C GLY A 98 18.87 7.16 60.29
N ASP A 99 18.62 6.42 61.37
CA ASP A 99 19.44 5.25 61.75
C ASP A 99 19.15 4.08 60.80
N GLN A 100 20.14 3.22 60.56
CA GLN A 100 20.04 2.10 59.63
C GLN A 100 20.35 0.76 60.27
N ALA A 101 19.64 -0.29 59.83
CA ALA A 101 19.94 -1.69 60.15
C ALA A 101 19.77 -2.55 58.90
N SER A 102 20.48 -3.69 58.86
CA SER A 102 20.43 -4.59 57.71
C SER A 102 20.35 -6.05 58.13
N ASP A 103 19.68 -6.86 57.31
CA ASP A 103 19.59 -8.31 57.42
C ASP A 103 19.58 -8.96 56.04
N ALA A 104 19.90 -10.25 55.91
CA ALA A 104 20.01 -10.93 54.62
C ALA A 104 19.33 -12.30 54.57
N VAL A 105 18.67 -12.56 53.45
CA VAL A 105 17.98 -13.82 53.16
C VAL A 105 18.60 -14.52 51.96
N THR A 106 18.73 -15.86 52.04
CA THR A 106 19.26 -16.70 50.94
C THR A 106 18.22 -17.72 50.49
N PHE A 107 18.05 -17.80 49.17
CA PHE A 107 17.19 -18.75 48.47
C PHE A 107 18.00 -19.80 47.73
N PHE A 108 17.56 -21.06 47.76
CA PHE A 108 18.11 -22.14 46.93
C PHE A 108 17.15 -22.42 45.79
N VAL A 109 17.60 -22.21 44.55
CA VAL A 109 16.83 -22.45 43.33
C VAL A 109 17.09 -23.87 42.84
N SER A 110 16.04 -24.69 42.78
CA SER A 110 16.05 -26.02 42.17
C SER A 110 15.40 -26.01 40.79
N GLN A 111 15.82 -26.91 39.88
CA GLN A 111 15.17 -27.07 38.58
C GLN A 111 13.71 -27.53 38.70
N LYS A 112 12.89 -27.10 37.73
CA LYS A 112 11.52 -27.58 37.55
C LYS A 112 11.63 -28.93 36.86
N ASP A 113 11.15 -30.00 37.51
CA ASP A 113 11.10 -31.31 36.87
C ASP A 113 10.30 -31.19 35.56
N ALA A 114 10.89 -31.62 34.43
CA ALA A 114 10.26 -31.59 33.11
C ALA A 114 8.92 -32.38 33.02
N SER A 115 8.52 -33.04 34.10
CA SER A 115 7.30 -33.85 34.22
C SER A 115 6.21 -33.24 35.11
N ALA A 116 6.41 -32.05 35.70
CA ALA A 116 5.36 -31.39 36.48
C ALA A 116 4.45 -30.59 35.55
N SER A 117 3.49 -31.27 34.93
CA SER A 117 2.39 -30.64 34.18
C SER A 117 1.51 -29.87 35.16
N GLY A 118 1.54 -28.54 35.06
CA GLY A 118 0.67 -27.65 35.81
C GLY A 118 1.09 -26.20 35.64
N HIS A 119 0.17 -25.39 35.15
CA HIS A 119 0.23 -23.94 35.16
C HIS A 119 0.45 -23.40 36.58
N THR A 120 1.06 -22.23 36.66
CA THR A 120 1.36 -21.57 37.94
C THR A 120 0.30 -20.52 38.22
N LEU A 121 -0.39 -20.66 39.37
CA LEU A 121 -1.34 -19.66 39.85
C LEU A 121 -0.58 -18.48 40.48
N LEU A 122 -0.88 -17.27 40.00
CA LEU A 122 -0.25 -16.01 40.38
C LEU A 122 -1.21 -15.11 41.15
N THR A 123 -0.65 -14.31 42.04
CA THR A 123 -1.32 -13.14 42.62
C THR A 123 -1.36 -11.99 41.59
N PRO A 124 -2.27 -11.01 41.76
CA PRO A 124 -2.32 -9.84 40.88
C PRO A 124 -1.02 -9.05 40.78
N GLN A 125 -0.29 -8.91 41.89
CA GLN A 125 1.00 -8.22 41.94
C GLN A 125 2.09 -8.97 41.14
N GLU A 126 2.11 -10.31 41.26
CA GLU A 126 3.01 -11.17 40.48
C GLU A 126 2.70 -11.08 38.98
N ALA A 127 1.42 -11.11 38.60
CA ALA A 127 0.99 -10.96 37.22
C ALA A 127 1.40 -9.61 36.61
N LYS A 128 1.19 -8.52 37.37
CA LYS A 128 1.63 -7.19 36.97
C LYS A 128 3.13 -7.13 36.73
N TYR A 129 3.92 -7.69 37.64
CA TYR A 129 5.37 -7.72 37.50
C TYR A 129 5.80 -8.41 36.20
N MET A 130 5.17 -9.54 35.82
CA MET A 130 5.45 -10.16 34.52
C MET A 130 5.10 -9.26 33.35
N ILE A 131 3.91 -8.66 33.34
CA ILE A 131 3.48 -7.78 32.25
C ILE A 131 4.46 -6.61 32.06
N ASP A 132 4.98 -6.06 33.15
CA ASP A 132 5.88 -4.91 33.11
C ASP A 132 7.32 -5.29 32.74
N THR A 133 7.76 -6.54 32.97
CA THR A 133 9.18 -6.92 32.83
C THR A 133 9.49 -7.94 31.73
N HIS A 134 8.48 -8.66 31.22
CA HIS A 134 8.65 -9.70 30.20
C HIS A 134 8.11 -9.19 28.84
N PRO A 135 8.95 -8.64 27.96
CA PRO A 135 8.50 -8.00 26.72
C PRO A 135 7.91 -8.97 25.69
N ASP A 136 8.26 -10.25 25.77
CA ASP A 136 7.77 -11.32 24.89
C ASP A 136 6.61 -12.11 25.52
N LEU A 137 6.09 -11.68 26.68
CA LEU A 137 4.98 -12.32 27.38
C LEU A 137 3.70 -12.20 26.54
N ILE A 138 3.05 -13.34 26.27
CA ILE A 138 1.74 -13.35 25.66
C ILE A 138 0.68 -13.33 26.77
N VAL A 139 -0.04 -12.21 26.88
CA VAL A 139 -1.20 -12.12 27.78
C VAL A 139 -2.43 -12.59 27.01
N ILE A 140 -3.10 -13.64 27.45
CA ILE A 140 -4.35 -14.13 26.86
C ILE A 140 -5.51 -13.79 27.80
N ASP A 141 -6.41 -12.95 27.32
CA ASP A 141 -7.64 -12.63 28.03
C ASP A 141 -8.79 -13.49 27.53
N VAL A 142 -9.33 -14.29 28.44
CA VAL A 142 -10.33 -15.32 28.13
C VAL A 142 -11.75 -14.94 28.55
N ARG A 143 -11.98 -13.65 28.85
CA ARG A 143 -13.30 -13.06 29.08
C ARG A 143 -14.22 -13.20 27.86
N GLU A 144 -15.53 -13.11 28.08
CA GLU A 144 -16.49 -13.02 26.97
C GLU A 144 -16.46 -11.62 26.34
N ALA A 145 -16.83 -11.55 25.05
CA ALA A 145 -16.78 -10.32 24.24
C ALA A 145 -17.46 -9.12 24.93
N ASP A 146 -18.54 -9.35 25.67
CA ASP A 146 -19.32 -8.35 26.40
C ASP A 146 -18.70 -7.92 27.74
N GLU A 147 -17.76 -8.69 28.29
CA GLU A 147 -17.09 -8.43 29.57
C GLU A 147 -15.85 -7.52 29.46
N PHE A 148 -15.36 -7.24 28.23
CA PHE A 148 -14.14 -6.46 27.99
C PHE A 148 -14.30 -4.94 28.13
N CYS A 149 -15.52 -4.40 27.97
CA CYS A 149 -15.76 -2.95 27.86
C CYS A 149 -16.70 -2.37 28.93
N GLY A 150 -16.93 -3.09 30.04
CA GLY A 150 -17.71 -2.62 31.19
C GLY A 150 -16.92 -1.73 32.16
N GLU A 151 -17.32 -1.70 33.44
CA GLU A 151 -16.70 -0.92 34.53
C GLU A 151 -15.21 -1.24 34.82
N HIS A 152 -14.61 -2.20 34.10
CA HIS A 152 -13.37 -2.86 34.49
C HIS A 152 -12.32 -2.92 33.38
N GLY A 153 -12.37 -2.11 32.32
CA GLY A 153 -11.25 -1.93 31.39
C GLY A 153 -10.67 -3.16 30.64
N HIS A 154 -9.74 -2.87 29.71
CA HIS A 154 -8.99 -3.82 28.89
C HIS A 154 -7.52 -3.83 29.32
N ILE A 155 -6.83 -4.98 29.25
CA ILE A 155 -5.37 -5.08 29.49
C ILE A 155 -4.65 -4.87 28.15
N PRO A 156 -3.94 -3.76 27.91
CA PRO A 156 -3.29 -3.53 26.63
C PRO A 156 -2.24 -4.57 26.28
N GLY A 157 -2.16 -4.88 24.98
CA GLY A 157 -1.29 -5.94 24.48
C GLY A 157 -1.84 -7.35 24.71
N SER A 158 -2.97 -7.54 25.40
CA SER A 158 -3.56 -8.87 25.55
C SER A 158 -4.24 -9.36 24.26
N VAL A 159 -4.04 -10.64 23.95
CA VAL A 159 -4.76 -11.38 22.93
C VAL A 159 -6.10 -11.85 23.48
N ASN A 160 -7.18 -11.53 22.79
CA ASN A 160 -8.54 -11.85 23.24
C ASN A 160 -9.00 -13.18 22.66
N TYR A 161 -8.96 -14.24 23.47
CA TYR A 161 -9.43 -15.57 23.10
C TYR A 161 -10.49 -16.06 24.09
N PRO A 162 -11.77 -15.69 23.89
CA PRO A 162 -12.82 -16.04 24.84
C PRO A 162 -12.94 -17.56 25.05
N TRP A 163 -13.09 -17.96 26.32
CA TRP A 163 -13.11 -19.37 26.69
C TRP A 163 -14.44 -20.07 26.38
N ASN A 164 -15.60 -19.47 26.67
CA ASN A 164 -16.88 -20.19 26.55
C ASN A 164 -17.40 -20.24 25.11
N SER A 165 -16.92 -19.35 24.22
CA SER A 165 -17.22 -19.42 22.79
C SER A 165 -16.35 -20.44 22.02
N GLY A 166 -15.37 -21.06 22.70
CA GLY A 166 -14.50 -22.06 22.10
C GLY A 166 -13.40 -21.49 21.21
N VAL A 167 -13.15 -20.17 21.24
CA VAL A 167 -12.20 -19.50 20.34
C VAL A 167 -10.77 -19.92 20.64
N LEU A 168 -10.36 -19.95 21.92
CA LEU A 168 -9.02 -20.38 22.31
C LEU A 168 -8.72 -21.80 21.81
N GLN A 169 -9.70 -22.71 21.94
CA GLN A 169 -9.59 -24.11 21.54
C GLN A 169 -9.47 -24.27 20.02
N LYS A 170 -9.91 -23.29 19.23
CA LYS A 170 -9.76 -23.28 17.76
C LYS A 170 -8.44 -22.65 17.31
N LYS A 171 -7.91 -21.69 18.07
CA LYS A 171 -6.79 -20.83 17.65
C LYS A 171 -5.46 -21.10 18.36
N TYR A 172 -5.41 -21.90 19.41
CA TYR A 172 -4.18 -22.14 20.20
C TYR A 172 -2.98 -22.62 19.37
N GLN A 173 -3.19 -23.22 18.20
CA GLN A 173 -2.13 -23.66 17.29
C GLN A 173 -1.36 -22.49 16.65
N GLU A 174 -1.92 -21.28 16.69
CA GLU A 174 -1.28 -20.04 16.23
C GLU A 174 -0.19 -19.56 17.23
N LEU A 175 -0.18 -20.07 18.47
CA LEU A 175 0.74 -19.65 19.53
C LEU A 175 2.04 -20.49 19.54
N PRO A 176 3.23 -19.89 19.77
CA PRO A 176 4.48 -20.63 19.91
C PRO A 176 4.47 -21.55 21.13
N LYS A 177 4.90 -22.81 20.98
CA LYS A 177 4.82 -23.82 22.06
C LYS A 177 5.75 -23.55 23.24
N ASP A 178 6.80 -22.80 23.00
CA ASP A 178 7.78 -22.31 23.96
C ASP A 178 7.45 -20.91 24.49
N ALA A 179 6.33 -20.30 24.07
CA ALA A 179 5.92 -18.99 24.55
C ALA A 179 5.59 -19.01 26.04
N GLU A 180 5.90 -17.89 26.70
CA GLU A 180 5.44 -17.58 28.05
C GLU A 180 4.04 -16.97 27.97
N ILE A 181 3.06 -17.62 28.61
CA ILE A 181 1.65 -17.26 28.47
C ILE A 181 1.03 -16.95 29.83
N LEU A 182 0.49 -15.75 29.99
CA LEU A 182 -0.32 -15.35 31.14
C LEU A 182 -1.80 -15.34 30.76
N VAL A 183 -2.59 -16.22 31.36
CA VAL A 183 -4.03 -16.32 31.15
C VAL A 183 -4.78 -15.50 32.19
N VAL A 184 -5.60 -14.55 31.74
CA VAL A 184 -6.34 -13.63 32.60
C VAL A 184 -7.85 -13.77 32.41
N CYS A 185 -8.59 -13.80 33.52
CA CYS A 185 -10.05 -13.75 33.51
C CYS A 185 -10.59 -13.22 34.85
N ARG A 186 -11.79 -12.61 34.82
CA ARG A 186 -12.53 -12.27 36.04
C ARG A 186 -12.94 -13.51 36.84
N SER A 187 -13.45 -14.52 36.13
CA SER A 187 -13.79 -15.80 36.73
C SER A 187 -12.51 -16.62 36.79
N GLY A 188 -11.88 -16.71 37.96
CA GLY A 188 -10.64 -17.48 38.12
C GLY A 188 -10.74 -18.94 37.76
N ASN A 189 -11.96 -19.46 37.78
CA ASN A 189 -12.25 -20.77 37.27
C ASN A 189 -12.05 -20.86 35.74
N ARG A 190 -12.39 -19.81 34.98
CA ARG A 190 -12.17 -19.73 33.53
C ARG A 190 -10.68 -19.58 33.19
N SER A 191 -9.94 -18.72 33.90
CA SER A 191 -8.48 -18.60 33.69
C SER A 191 -7.79 -19.94 33.95
N GLY A 192 -8.11 -20.59 35.06
CA GLY A 192 -7.55 -21.92 35.39
C GLY A 192 -7.94 -23.01 34.39
N GLN A 193 -9.17 -23.00 33.86
CA GLN A 193 -9.60 -23.94 32.80
C GLN A 193 -8.86 -23.72 31.48
N ALA A 194 -8.71 -22.47 31.07
CA ALA A 194 -7.97 -22.12 29.86
C ALA A 194 -6.47 -22.43 30.00
N ALA A 195 -5.87 -22.14 31.15
CA ALA A 195 -4.48 -22.50 31.46
C ALA A 195 -4.28 -24.02 31.46
N SER A 196 -5.19 -24.78 32.10
CA SER A 196 -5.17 -26.25 32.07
C SER A 196 -5.27 -26.81 30.65
N PHE A 197 -6.04 -26.17 29.78
CA PHE A 197 -6.13 -26.55 28.38
C PHE A 197 -4.81 -26.34 27.65
N LEU A 198 -4.18 -25.17 27.81
CA LEU A 198 -2.87 -24.91 27.21
C LEU A 198 -1.81 -25.89 27.73
N ASP A 199 -1.79 -26.20 29.03
CA ASP A 199 -0.92 -27.27 29.56
C ASP A 199 -1.14 -28.60 28.83
N SER A 200 -2.40 -28.99 28.62
CA SER A 200 -2.76 -30.24 27.95
C SER A 200 -2.35 -30.28 26.47
N GLU A 201 -2.23 -29.11 25.85
CA GLU A 201 -1.77 -28.94 24.47
C GLU A 201 -0.23 -28.79 24.37
N GLY A 202 0.50 -28.95 25.48
CA GLY A 202 1.95 -29.03 25.51
C GLY A 202 2.69 -27.70 25.66
N PHE A 203 2.01 -26.64 26.11
CA PHE A 203 2.68 -25.43 26.56
C PHE A 203 3.29 -25.66 27.95
N THR A 204 4.50 -25.16 28.19
CA THR A 204 5.28 -25.47 29.40
C THR A 204 5.44 -24.29 30.37
N SER A 205 5.16 -23.08 29.88
CA SER A 205 5.27 -21.81 30.60
C SER A 205 3.92 -21.09 30.61
N VAL A 206 2.92 -21.72 31.24
CA VAL A 206 1.57 -21.17 31.39
C VAL A 206 1.35 -20.71 32.83
N TYR A 207 0.82 -19.50 32.96
CA TYR A 207 0.49 -18.84 34.21
C TYR A 207 -0.98 -18.43 34.18
N ASP A 208 -1.63 -18.42 35.33
CA ASP A 208 -2.97 -17.89 35.47
C ASP A 208 -3.09 -17.09 36.76
N ILE A 209 -3.98 -16.10 36.78
CA ILE A 209 -4.12 -15.14 37.89
C ILE A 209 -5.29 -15.46 38.83
N GLY A 210 -5.96 -16.58 38.62
CA GLY A 210 -7.21 -16.90 39.28
C GLY A 210 -8.27 -15.81 39.09
N GLY A 211 -9.14 -15.69 40.08
CA GLY A 211 -10.34 -14.85 39.97
C GLY A 211 -10.06 -13.50 40.56
N MET A 212 -9.91 -12.49 39.69
CA MET A 212 -9.75 -11.12 40.14
C MET A 212 -11.05 -10.62 40.78
N ASN A 213 -10.97 -10.29 42.08
CA ASN A 213 -11.98 -9.44 42.70
C ASN A 213 -11.79 -8.01 42.19
N SER A 214 -12.86 -7.23 42.13
CA SER A 214 -12.96 -5.93 41.45
C SER A 214 -11.99 -4.83 41.91
N TRP A 215 -11.13 -5.08 42.90
CA TRP A 215 -10.23 -4.10 43.52
C TRP A 215 -8.76 -4.28 43.13
N ASP A 216 -8.38 -5.44 42.56
CA ASP A 216 -7.03 -5.73 42.08
C ASP A 216 -6.82 -5.31 40.61
N TRP A 217 -7.74 -4.51 40.07
CA TRP A 217 -7.76 -4.12 38.66
C TRP A 217 -7.08 -2.78 38.39
N GLU A 218 -7.04 -1.88 39.38
CA GLU A 218 -6.35 -0.59 39.26
C GLU A 218 -4.84 -0.74 39.04
N THR A 219 -4.26 -1.87 39.45
CA THR A 219 -2.85 -2.21 39.25
C THR A 219 -2.53 -2.61 37.80
N LEU A 220 -3.52 -3.10 37.04
CA LEU A 220 -3.39 -3.54 35.65
C LEU A 220 -4.03 -2.56 34.64
N ASN A 221 -4.60 -1.46 35.12
CA ASN A 221 -5.19 -0.44 34.27
C ASN A 221 -4.12 0.31 33.48
N CYS A 222 -4.34 0.43 32.18
CA CYS A 222 -3.48 1.24 31.32
C CYS A 222 -4.00 2.65 31.14
N THR A 223 -3.04 3.58 31.09
CA THR A 223 -3.18 4.91 30.51
C THR A 223 -3.61 4.80 29.04
N ASP A 224 -4.72 5.46 28.72
CA ASP A 224 -5.30 5.57 27.38
C ASP A 224 -4.24 5.97 26.32
N VAL A 225 -3.76 5.01 25.54
CA VAL A 225 -3.21 5.29 24.22
C VAL A 225 -4.32 4.95 23.22
N PRO A 226 -4.96 5.95 22.59
CA PRO A 226 -6.01 5.68 21.62
C PRO A 226 -5.43 4.87 20.43
N PRO A 227 -6.18 3.91 19.88
CA PRO A 227 -5.71 3.13 18.75
C PRO A 227 -5.45 4.05 17.54
N THR A 228 -4.33 3.84 16.86
CA THR A 228 -4.03 4.54 15.61
C THR A 228 -4.61 3.76 14.44
N LEU A 229 -5.65 4.30 13.83
CA LEU A 229 -6.11 3.83 12.51
C LEU A 229 -5.17 4.41 11.45
N SER A 230 -4.65 3.56 10.57
CA SER A 230 -3.91 3.99 9.40
C SER A 230 -4.63 3.52 8.13
N PHE A 231 -4.56 4.31 7.07
CA PHE A 231 -5.08 3.95 5.75
C PHE A 231 -3.92 4.00 4.76
N LYS A 232 -4.00 3.22 3.69
CA LYS A 232 -3.06 3.22 2.58
C LYS A 232 -3.83 3.26 1.27
N MET A 233 -3.52 4.21 0.40
CA MET A 233 -3.97 4.19 -0.98
C MET A 233 -3.12 3.18 -1.77
N ASN A 234 -3.80 2.27 -2.45
CA ASN A 234 -3.19 1.33 -3.38
C ASN A 234 -3.02 2.00 -4.74
N SER A 235 -2.08 1.49 -5.54
CA SER A 235 -1.74 2.00 -6.87
C SER A 235 -2.88 1.90 -7.90
N ASP A 236 -3.97 1.20 -7.56
CA ASP A 236 -5.17 1.01 -8.37
C ASP A 236 -6.34 1.92 -7.95
N SER A 237 -6.05 2.98 -7.18
CA SER A 237 -7.06 3.87 -6.57
C SER A 237 -7.96 3.18 -5.53
N GLY A 238 -7.61 1.97 -5.09
CA GLY A 238 -8.24 1.32 -3.95
C GLY A 238 -7.72 1.88 -2.62
N VAL A 239 -8.53 1.84 -1.56
CA VAL A 239 -8.11 2.16 -0.19
C VAL A 239 -8.00 0.87 0.60
N SER A 240 -6.86 0.65 1.26
CA SER A 240 -6.67 -0.39 2.27
C SER A 240 -6.61 0.26 3.66
N LEU A 241 -7.39 -0.25 4.61
CA LEU A 241 -7.29 0.14 6.01
C LEU A 241 -6.31 -0.79 6.71
N ASN A 242 -5.39 -0.22 7.47
CA ASN A 242 -4.47 -0.94 8.35
C ASN A 242 -4.70 -0.47 9.79
N TRP A 243 -5.12 -1.40 10.62
CA TRP A 243 -5.24 -1.18 12.05
C TRP A 243 -3.87 -1.44 12.69
N SER A 244 -3.42 -0.58 13.62
CA SER A 244 -2.52 -1.11 14.65
C SER A 244 -3.32 -2.17 15.41
N GLU A 245 -2.87 -3.42 15.38
CA GLU A 245 -3.59 -4.63 15.83
C GLU A 245 -4.62 -4.35 16.95
N TYR A 246 -5.89 -4.35 16.57
CA TYR A 246 -7.02 -4.33 17.50
C TYR A 246 -7.88 -5.55 17.23
N THR A 247 -7.75 -6.57 18.06
CA THR A 247 -8.58 -7.78 18.01
C THR A 247 -9.68 -7.68 19.06
N GLY A 248 -10.78 -7.02 18.71
CA GLY A 248 -12.01 -6.95 19.51
C GLY A 248 -13.23 -6.90 18.61
N SER A 249 -14.25 -7.70 18.90
CA SER A 249 -15.47 -7.89 18.10
C SER A 249 -16.50 -6.74 18.23
N TYR A 250 -16.05 -5.48 18.29
CA TYR A 250 -16.89 -4.31 18.56
C TYR A 250 -17.01 -3.34 17.38
N PHE A 251 -17.21 -3.86 16.18
CA PHE A 251 -17.75 -3.06 15.09
C PHE A 251 -18.96 -3.78 14.52
N GLU A 252 -20.17 -3.29 14.83
CA GLU A 252 -21.39 -3.67 14.11
C GLU A 252 -21.68 -2.71 12.94
N SER A 253 -21.14 -1.49 12.95
CA SER A 253 -21.21 -0.59 11.79
C SER A 253 -20.12 0.48 11.82
N TYR A 254 -19.63 0.83 10.64
CA TYR A 254 -18.76 1.98 10.40
C TYR A 254 -19.37 2.83 9.29
N ARG A 255 -19.25 4.16 9.39
CA ARG A 255 -19.78 5.07 8.37
C ARG A 255 -18.64 5.93 7.81
N LEU A 256 -18.34 5.72 6.54
CA LEU A 256 -17.46 6.60 5.78
C LEU A 256 -18.31 7.76 5.24
N LEU A 257 -18.06 8.97 5.72
CA LEU A 257 -18.67 10.17 5.19
C LEU A 257 -17.67 10.87 4.26
N ARG A 258 -18.11 11.12 3.03
CA ARG A 258 -17.38 11.95 2.08
C ARG A 258 -17.76 13.39 2.33
N ASP A 259 -16.81 14.18 2.82
CA ASP A 259 -17.01 15.61 3.08
C ASP A 259 -16.33 16.41 1.96
N THR A 260 -17.12 17.12 1.15
CA THR A 260 -16.60 18.00 0.09
C THR A 260 -16.23 19.40 0.60
N VAL A 261 -16.46 19.68 1.89
CA VAL A 261 -16.12 20.97 2.54
C VAL A 261 -15.74 20.68 4.00
N PRO A 262 -14.72 21.34 4.58
CA PRO A 262 -14.47 21.20 6.01
C PRO A 262 -15.69 21.76 6.78
N ASN A 263 -16.40 20.89 7.49
CA ASN A 263 -17.53 21.21 8.40
C ASN A 263 -18.94 21.28 7.77
N ALA A 264 -19.28 20.45 6.78
CA ALA A 264 -20.70 20.28 6.45
C ALA A 264 -21.40 19.53 7.62
N GLU A 265 -22.42 20.16 8.22
CA GLU A 265 -23.16 19.57 9.35
C GLU A 265 -24.02 18.35 8.96
N ASP A 266 -24.15 18.03 7.66
CA ASP A 266 -24.88 16.85 7.21
C ASP A 266 -24.49 16.42 5.77
N PRO A 267 -23.71 15.34 5.58
CA PRO A 267 -23.49 14.75 4.27
C PRO A 267 -24.39 13.52 4.08
N GLY A 268 -25.20 13.57 3.02
CA GLY A 268 -26.15 12.53 2.62
C GLY A 268 -25.54 11.17 2.25
N ASP A 269 -26.48 10.24 2.07
CA ASP A 269 -26.44 8.82 1.70
C ASP A 269 -25.52 7.86 2.50
N ALA A 270 -26.17 6.83 3.05
CA ALA A 270 -25.58 5.78 3.87
C ALA A 270 -25.10 4.60 3.01
N TYR A 271 -23.86 4.16 3.22
CA TYR A 271 -23.34 2.90 2.68
C TYR A 271 -23.04 1.96 3.85
N ILE A 272 -23.68 0.79 3.86
CA ILE A 272 -23.47 -0.30 4.83
C ILE A 272 -22.50 -1.29 4.19
N TRP A 273 -21.50 -1.72 4.95
CA TRP A 273 -20.55 -2.75 4.54
C TRP A 273 -20.77 -4.02 5.36
N GLU A 274 -20.74 -5.18 4.72
CA GLU A 274 -20.67 -6.49 5.37
C GLU A 274 -19.34 -7.19 5.03
N GLU A 275 -18.96 -8.12 5.90
CA GLU A 275 -17.64 -8.71 6.10
C GLU A 275 -16.87 -9.16 4.82
N SER A 276 -15.55 -9.06 4.94
CA SER A 276 -14.47 -9.54 4.06
C SER A 276 -14.16 -8.72 2.80
N ASP A 277 -12.95 -8.13 2.80
CA ASP A 277 -12.21 -7.55 1.67
C ASP A 277 -13.04 -6.91 0.55
N VAL A 278 -13.43 -5.65 0.75
CA VAL A 278 -14.19 -4.90 -0.25
C VAL A 278 -13.31 -3.82 -0.89
N LYS A 279 -13.07 -3.99 -2.21
CA LYS A 279 -12.62 -2.93 -3.11
C LYS A 279 -13.73 -1.89 -3.25
N ILE A 280 -13.40 -0.60 -3.19
CA ILE A 280 -14.31 0.46 -3.62
C ILE A 280 -14.57 0.27 -5.12
N THR A 281 -15.74 -0.24 -5.50
CA THR A 281 -16.09 -0.54 -6.90
C THR A 281 -16.97 0.51 -7.57
N ASN A 282 -17.46 1.52 -6.85
CA ASN A 282 -18.20 2.63 -7.45
C ASN A 282 -17.37 3.91 -7.52
N TYR A 283 -16.35 3.89 -8.36
CA TYR A 283 -15.78 5.11 -8.92
C TYR A 283 -16.65 5.54 -10.11
N ASN A 284 -17.63 6.42 -9.88
CA ASN A 284 -18.33 7.08 -10.98
C ASN A 284 -17.45 8.24 -11.50
N ASP A 285 -17.17 8.22 -12.80
CA ASP A 285 -16.32 9.13 -13.58
C ASP A 285 -16.67 10.64 -13.48
N GLU A 286 -17.76 11.00 -12.79
CA GLU A 286 -18.28 12.38 -12.68
C GLU A 286 -17.72 13.17 -11.47
N THR A 287 -16.85 12.58 -10.67
CA THR A 287 -16.35 13.22 -9.44
C THR A 287 -15.34 14.34 -9.74
N PRO A 288 -15.58 15.63 -9.39
CA PRO A 288 -14.66 16.74 -9.71
C PRO A 288 -13.23 16.54 -9.20
N ALA A 289 -12.23 17.06 -9.92
CA ALA A 289 -10.85 17.15 -9.42
C ALA A 289 -10.82 17.95 -8.12
N GLY A 290 -10.10 17.46 -7.10
CA GLY A 290 -9.91 18.19 -5.85
C GLY A 290 -9.68 17.29 -4.63
N THR A 291 -9.21 17.94 -3.56
CA THR A 291 -9.06 17.37 -2.22
C THR A 291 -10.40 16.86 -1.73
N SER A 292 -10.58 15.55 -1.61
CA SER A 292 -11.73 14.97 -0.92
C SER A 292 -11.33 14.64 0.51
N TYR A 293 -12.08 15.18 1.48
CA TYR A 293 -11.89 14.82 2.88
C TYR A 293 -12.76 13.61 3.16
N TYR A 294 -12.14 12.52 3.59
CA TYR A 294 -12.85 11.35 4.05
C TYR A 294 -12.79 11.36 5.57
N ARG A 295 -13.96 11.39 6.22
CA ARG A 295 -14.07 11.30 7.68
C ARG A 295 -14.73 9.98 8.01
N LEU A 296 -14.01 9.13 8.72
CA LEU A 296 -14.54 7.87 9.23
C LEU A 296 -15.15 8.14 10.60
N TYR A 297 -16.41 7.77 10.77
CA TYR A 297 -17.06 7.74 12.09
C TYR A 297 -17.16 6.29 12.55
N VAL A 298 -16.64 6.04 13.74
CA VAL A 298 -16.75 4.80 14.49
C VAL A 298 -17.71 5.03 15.65
N ALA A 299 -18.84 4.34 15.63
CA ALA A 299 -19.84 4.40 16.68
C ALA A 299 -19.91 3.08 17.44
N LYS A 300 -20.12 3.14 18.76
CA LYS A 300 -20.60 1.98 19.53
C LYS A 300 -22.09 1.72 19.23
N THR A 301 -22.54 0.49 19.46
CA THR A 301 -23.92 0.01 19.25
C THR A 301 -24.99 0.78 20.03
N ASP A 302 -24.59 1.51 21.07
CA ASP A 302 -25.46 2.36 21.90
C ASP A 302 -25.62 3.80 21.37
N GLY A 303 -24.88 4.18 20.33
CA GLY A 303 -24.94 5.50 19.70
C GLY A 303 -24.31 6.65 20.50
N GLU A 304 -23.75 6.40 21.69
CA GLU A 304 -23.33 7.49 22.60
C GLU A 304 -21.87 7.95 22.43
N ARG A 305 -21.00 7.15 21.79
CA ARG A 305 -19.60 7.51 21.61
C ARG A 305 -19.16 7.36 20.16
N LEU A 306 -19.00 8.50 19.49
CA LEU A 306 -18.47 8.63 18.14
C LEU A 306 -16.98 8.99 18.23
N TYR A 307 -16.11 8.09 17.79
CA TYR A 307 -14.74 8.46 17.46
C TYR A 307 -14.70 8.78 15.97
N SER A 308 -14.08 9.89 15.60
CA SER A 308 -13.88 10.22 14.20
C SER A 308 -12.42 10.52 13.93
N ASP A 309 -11.88 9.91 12.88
CA ASP A 309 -10.62 10.33 12.30
C ASP A 309 -10.88 10.81 10.87
N SER A 310 -10.09 11.78 10.43
CA SER A 310 -10.24 12.40 9.12
C SER A 310 -8.95 12.39 8.36
N ILE A 311 -9.04 12.03 7.10
CA ILE A 311 -7.90 12.08 6.20
C ILE A 311 -8.20 12.91 4.95
N ARG A 312 -7.20 13.71 4.59
CA ARG A 312 -7.06 14.36 3.30
C ARG A 312 -6.63 13.33 2.24
N VAL A 313 -7.51 13.02 1.29
CA VAL A 313 -7.16 12.26 0.09
C VAL A 313 -7.08 13.22 -1.09
N ASP A 314 -5.87 13.40 -1.61
CA ASP A 314 -5.65 14.08 -2.88
C ASP A 314 -5.94 13.07 -4.01
N ILE A 315 -7.12 13.16 -4.61
CA ILE A 315 -7.50 12.33 -5.74
C ILE A 315 -6.86 12.95 -6.99
N ALA A 316 -5.72 12.40 -7.40
CA ALA A 316 -5.11 12.75 -8.67
C ALA A 316 -6.02 12.27 -9.82
N ARG A 317 -6.48 13.20 -10.66
CA ARG A 317 -7.11 12.90 -11.95
C ARG A 317 -6.01 13.01 -13.01
N PRO A 318 -5.23 11.93 -13.28
CA PRO A 318 -4.14 12.02 -14.24
C PRO A 318 -4.68 12.55 -15.56
N LEU A 319 -4.00 13.55 -16.12
CA LEU A 319 -4.31 14.16 -17.40
C LEU A 319 -4.54 13.07 -18.46
N ALA A 320 -5.72 13.07 -19.08
CA ALA A 320 -6.11 12.09 -20.06
C ALA A 320 -6.63 12.79 -21.30
N VAL A 321 -6.02 12.51 -22.44
CA VAL A 321 -6.28 13.17 -23.72
C VAL A 321 -6.51 12.15 -24.83
N SER A 322 -7.36 12.50 -25.79
CA SER A 322 -7.52 11.74 -27.04
C SER A 322 -7.30 12.67 -28.23
N LEU A 323 -6.82 12.08 -29.34
CA LEU A 323 -6.47 12.75 -30.58
C LEU A 323 -7.26 12.16 -31.74
N SER A 324 -7.85 13.02 -32.57
CA SER A 324 -8.37 12.66 -33.90
C SER A 324 -7.81 13.59 -34.97
N ALA A 325 -7.60 13.04 -36.16
CA ALA A 325 -7.21 13.78 -37.36
C ALA A 325 -8.37 13.71 -38.36
N SER A 326 -8.66 14.81 -39.07
CA SER A 326 -9.73 14.83 -40.08
C SER A 326 -9.48 13.86 -41.23
N GLU A 327 -8.21 13.68 -41.60
CA GLU A 327 -7.74 12.73 -42.60
C GLU A 327 -6.51 11.97 -42.07
N THR A 328 -6.35 10.70 -42.47
CA THR A 328 -5.14 9.91 -42.17
C THR A 328 -4.30 9.63 -43.41
N GLY A 329 -4.76 10.09 -44.58
CA GLY A 329 -3.95 10.14 -45.79
C GLY A 329 -4.66 10.78 -46.97
N GLY A 330 -3.89 11.10 -48.01
CA GLY A 330 -4.37 11.78 -49.21
C GLY A 330 -3.24 12.35 -50.07
N TYR A 331 -3.58 13.15 -51.08
CA TYR A 331 -2.60 13.74 -51.98
C TYR A 331 -2.05 15.07 -51.46
N THR A 332 -0.77 15.34 -51.71
CA THR A 332 -0.14 16.63 -51.39
C THR A 332 -0.67 17.77 -52.30
N PRO A 333 -0.89 19.00 -51.77
CA PRO A 333 -0.83 19.36 -50.36
C PRO A 333 -2.04 18.83 -49.58
N LEU A 334 -1.78 18.05 -48.52
CA LEU A 334 -2.82 17.49 -47.67
C LEU A 334 -2.98 18.38 -46.43
N THR A 335 -4.15 19.02 -46.31
CA THR A 335 -4.54 19.73 -45.08
C THR A 335 -5.19 18.76 -44.10
N VAL A 336 -4.69 18.69 -42.87
CA VAL A 336 -5.23 17.86 -41.79
C VAL A 336 -5.58 18.76 -40.61
N ASP A 337 -6.83 18.67 -40.16
CA ASP A 337 -7.29 19.32 -38.94
C ASP A 337 -7.15 18.33 -37.78
N PHE A 338 -6.42 18.73 -36.74
CA PHE A 338 -6.26 17.93 -35.54
C PHE A 338 -7.21 18.41 -34.45
N THR A 339 -7.91 17.47 -33.81
CA THR A 339 -8.79 17.74 -32.67
C THR A 339 -8.30 16.99 -31.44
N ILE A 340 -8.06 17.72 -30.35
CA ILE A 340 -7.73 17.18 -29.04
C ILE A 340 -8.94 17.29 -28.13
N THR A 341 -9.26 16.18 -27.45
CA THR A 341 -10.21 16.19 -26.35
C THR A 341 -9.46 15.90 -25.05
N VAL A 342 -9.46 16.87 -24.13
CA VAL A 342 -8.98 16.67 -22.76
C VAL A 342 -10.14 16.20 -21.89
N SER A 343 -10.00 15.03 -21.27
CA SER A 343 -11.06 14.38 -20.47
C SER A 343 -10.79 14.42 -18.96
N ARG A 344 -9.54 14.65 -18.54
CA ARG A 344 -9.07 14.73 -17.15
C ARG A 344 -7.90 15.73 -17.05
N GLY A 345 -7.46 16.08 -15.83
CA GLY A 345 -6.40 17.06 -15.56
C GLY A 345 -6.95 18.40 -15.05
N THR A 346 -6.02 19.32 -14.71
CA THR A 346 -6.35 20.65 -14.16
C THR A 346 -6.00 21.76 -15.15
N GLY A 347 -7.00 22.44 -15.71
CA GLY A 347 -6.78 23.58 -16.61
C GLY A 347 -6.18 24.82 -15.91
N PRO A 348 -5.58 25.77 -16.66
CA PRO A 348 -5.43 25.79 -18.12
C PRO A 348 -4.42 24.76 -18.64
N TYR A 349 -4.62 24.30 -19.88
CA TYR A 349 -3.74 23.34 -20.55
C TYR A 349 -2.80 24.05 -21.53
N ALA A 350 -1.58 23.55 -21.66
CA ALA A 350 -0.61 23.94 -22.66
C ALA A 350 -0.42 22.80 -23.67
N TYR A 351 -0.30 23.15 -24.94
CA TYR A 351 -0.18 22.20 -26.06
C TYR A 351 1.18 22.37 -26.74
N SER A 352 1.80 21.25 -27.10
CA SER A 352 3.04 21.21 -27.90
C SER A 352 2.91 20.14 -28.96
N TRP A 353 2.92 20.56 -30.23
CA TRP A 353 2.80 19.68 -31.39
C TRP A 353 4.13 19.51 -32.11
N ASP A 354 4.39 18.29 -32.56
CA ASP A 354 5.38 17.94 -33.58
C ASP A 354 4.64 17.21 -34.70
N PHE A 355 4.61 17.76 -35.91
CA PHE A 355 3.90 17.13 -37.03
C PHE A 355 4.72 16.04 -37.74
N GLY A 356 5.97 15.82 -37.34
CA GLY A 356 6.85 14.80 -37.91
C GLY A 356 7.49 15.19 -39.25
N ASP A 357 7.20 16.39 -39.77
CA ASP A 357 7.83 16.98 -40.96
C ASP A 357 8.85 18.08 -40.60
N GLY A 358 9.13 18.26 -39.31
CA GLY A 358 10.00 19.31 -38.75
C GLY A 358 9.29 20.61 -38.37
N SER A 359 7.98 20.71 -38.58
CA SER A 359 7.16 21.82 -38.11
C SER A 359 6.45 21.50 -36.79
N ALA A 360 6.02 22.56 -36.09
CA ALA A 360 5.45 22.48 -34.74
C ALA A 360 4.34 23.53 -34.55
N SER A 361 3.49 23.33 -33.54
CA SER A 361 2.45 24.28 -33.12
C SER A 361 2.21 24.24 -31.61
N THR A 362 1.61 25.30 -31.07
CA THR A 362 1.13 25.38 -29.68
C THR A 362 -0.37 25.61 -29.57
N ASP A 363 -1.09 25.62 -30.71
CA ASP A 363 -2.54 25.75 -30.73
C ASP A 363 -3.20 24.47 -30.20
N GLU A 364 -4.38 24.59 -29.59
CA GLU A 364 -5.13 23.45 -29.06
C GLU A 364 -5.58 22.49 -30.17
N ASN A 365 -6.14 23.04 -31.25
CA ASN A 365 -6.65 22.30 -32.40
C ASN A 365 -6.06 22.90 -33.70
N PRO A 366 -4.80 22.60 -34.03
CA PRO A 366 -4.15 23.16 -35.21
C PRO A 366 -4.65 22.50 -36.50
N ALA A 367 -4.66 23.28 -37.58
CA ALA A 367 -4.69 22.77 -38.94
C ALA A 367 -3.25 22.77 -39.49
N HIS A 368 -2.82 21.66 -40.09
CA HIS A 368 -1.48 21.52 -40.67
C HIS A 368 -1.52 21.09 -42.13
N ILE A 369 -0.56 21.57 -42.94
CA ILE A 369 -0.48 21.27 -44.37
C ILE A 369 0.80 20.51 -44.68
N TYR A 370 0.66 19.23 -45.05
CA TYR A 370 1.78 18.42 -45.52
C TYR A 370 1.99 18.65 -47.02
N SER A 371 3.08 19.34 -47.37
CA SER A 371 3.37 19.79 -48.75
C SER A 371 4.21 18.80 -49.57
N SER A 372 4.62 17.67 -48.98
CA SER A 372 5.46 16.67 -49.66
C SER A 372 4.95 15.26 -49.37
N PRO A 373 5.06 14.33 -50.33
CA PRO A 373 4.71 12.95 -50.10
C PRO A 373 5.61 12.33 -49.03
N GLY A 374 5.04 11.51 -48.15
CA GLY A 374 5.74 10.94 -47.00
C GLY A 374 4.81 10.29 -45.98
N ASN A 375 5.40 9.58 -45.02
CA ASN A 375 4.72 9.06 -43.85
C ASN A 375 5.12 9.90 -42.63
N TYR A 376 4.15 10.58 -42.04
CA TYR A 376 4.36 11.48 -40.90
C TYR A 376 3.69 10.91 -39.64
N THR A 377 4.26 11.21 -38.48
CA THR A 377 3.65 10.93 -37.17
C THR A 377 3.47 12.24 -36.46
N ALA A 378 2.22 12.72 -36.41
CA ALA A 378 1.87 13.93 -35.67
C ALA A 378 1.67 13.56 -34.20
N THR A 379 2.42 14.19 -33.31
CA THR A 379 2.41 13.95 -31.87
C THR A 379 2.06 15.25 -31.15
N VAL A 380 1.20 15.14 -30.15
CA VAL A 380 0.89 16.23 -29.23
C VAL A 380 1.27 15.83 -27.81
N THR A 381 1.91 16.75 -27.09
CA THR A 381 2.04 16.70 -25.65
C THR A 381 1.15 17.78 -25.05
N VAL A 382 0.22 17.37 -24.19
CA VAL A 382 -0.61 18.27 -23.40
C VAL A 382 -0.01 18.33 -22.00
N THR A 383 0.16 19.53 -21.44
CA THR A 383 0.59 19.76 -20.06
C THR A 383 -0.51 20.51 -19.32
N ASP A 384 -0.85 20.10 -18.11
CA ASP A 384 -1.83 20.79 -17.29
C ASP A 384 -1.21 21.82 -16.33
N ALA A 385 -2.03 22.54 -15.57
CA ALA A 385 -1.57 23.59 -14.66
C ALA A 385 -0.78 23.08 -13.44
N GLU A 386 -0.90 21.79 -13.13
CA GLU A 386 -0.15 21.12 -12.07
C GLU A 386 1.19 20.55 -12.58
N GLY A 387 1.40 20.57 -13.89
CA GLY A 387 2.61 20.11 -14.56
C GLY A 387 2.55 18.66 -15.03
N ASP A 388 1.39 18.01 -14.93
CA ASP A 388 1.19 16.66 -15.45
C ASP A 388 1.14 16.69 -16.98
N THR A 389 1.71 15.67 -17.63
CA THR A 389 1.81 15.59 -19.10
C THR A 389 1.15 14.33 -19.67
N ALA A 390 0.46 14.46 -20.80
CA ALA A 390 -0.08 13.34 -21.56
C ALA A 390 0.24 13.49 -23.05
N GLU A 391 0.59 12.38 -23.70
CA GLU A 391 1.00 12.35 -25.11
C GLU A 391 0.04 11.49 -25.94
N GLN A 392 -0.26 11.93 -27.16
CA GLN A 392 -0.99 11.16 -28.18
C GLN A 392 -0.39 11.38 -29.57
N SER A 393 -0.57 10.40 -30.47
CA SER A 393 -0.01 10.43 -31.82
C SER A 393 -0.98 9.93 -32.88
N ALA A 394 -0.91 10.50 -34.09
CA ALA A 394 -1.64 10.08 -35.27
C ALA A 394 -0.68 9.90 -36.47
N ARG A 395 -0.88 8.82 -37.25
CA ARG A 395 -0.09 8.56 -38.47
C ARG A 395 -0.79 9.14 -39.69
N ILE A 396 -0.07 9.90 -40.50
CA ILE A 396 -0.57 10.56 -41.72
C ILE A 396 0.25 10.08 -42.92
N THR A 397 -0.43 9.58 -43.96
CA THR A 397 0.19 9.10 -45.20
C THR A 397 -0.11 10.04 -46.36
N VAL A 398 0.90 10.73 -46.88
CA VAL A 398 0.75 11.69 -47.98
C VAL A 398 1.37 11.12 -49.24
N THR A 399 0.60 11.11 -50.33
CA THR A 399 1.06 10.64 -51.64
C THR A 399 1.07 11.78 -52.65
N GLN A 400 1.80 11.61 -53.75
CA GLN A 400 1.69 12.49 -54.90
C GLN A 400 0.59 11.94 -55.82
N GLU A 401 -0.26 12.81 -56.37
CA GLU A 401 -1.20 12.40 -57.41
C GLU A 401 -0.41 12.04 -58.66
N ASN A 402 -0.81 10.99 -59.36
CA ASN A 402 -0.14 10.51 -60.56
C ASN A 402 -1.08 10.65 -61.77
N PHE A 403 -0.68 11.46 -62.73
CA PHE A 403 -1.35 11.68 -64.01
C PHE A 403 -0.77 10.75 -65.09
N ALA A 404 -1.54 10.55 -66.16
CA ALA A 404 -1.07 9.77 -67.30
C ALA A 404 -0.21 10.64 -68.24
N PRO A 405 0.80 10.06 -68.92
CA PRO A 405 1.59 10.79 -69.90
C PRO A 405 0.78 11.16 -71.13
N MET A 406 1.12 12.30 -71.73
CA MET A 406 0.52 12.79 -72.97
C MET A 406 1.49 12.55 -74.14
N ALA A 407 1.10 11.65 -75.06
CA ALA A 407 1.84 11.39 -76.28
C ALA A 407 1.63 12.52 -77.31
N ASN A 408 2.70 12.88 -78.02
CA ASN A 408 2.69 13.86 -79.09
C ASN A 408 3.60 13.36 -80.21
N ALA A 409 3.05 13.01 -81.37
CA ALA A 409 3.79 12.46 -82.50
C ALA A 409 4.50 13.51 -83.37
N GLY A 410 4.37 14.79 -83.04
CA GLY A 410 4.84 15.90 -83.88
C GLY A 410 3.80 16.32 -84.93
N SER A 411 4.19 17.22 -85.82
CA SER A 411 3.33 17.67 -86.93
C SER A 411 3.43 16.73 -88.13
N ASP A 412 2.34 16.64 -88.90
CA ASP A 412 2.29 15.94 -90.17
C ASP A 412 3.43 16.38 -91.11
N GLN A 413 4.03 15.40 -91.79
CA GLN A 413 5.16 15.62 -92.69
C GLN A 413 4.78 15.29 -94.13
N THR A 414 5.11 16.19 -95.06
CA THR A 414 5.03 15.91 -96.51
C THR A 414 6.45 15.85 -97.08
N VAL A 415 6.85 14.69 -97.60
CA VAL A 415 8.19 14.46 -98.15
C VAL A 415 8.12 13.85 -99.56
N ALA A 416 9.20 13.99 -100.33
CA ALA A 416 9.35 13.27 -101.59
C ALA A 416 9.72 11.80 -101.36
N GLU A 417 9.44 10.93 -102.34
CA GLU A 417 9.82 9.52 -102.28
C GLU A 417 11.34 9.32 -102.11
N GLY A 418 11.74 8.28 -101.37
CA GLY A 418 13.14 7.94 -101.11
C GLY A 418 13.85 8.86 -100.11
N VAL A 419 13.19 9.88 -99.58
CA VAL A 419 13.76 10.76 -98.55
C VAL A 419 13.71 10.07 -97.18
N LYS A 420 14.79 10.20 -96.40
CA LYS A 420 14.81 9.78 -95.00
C LYS A 420 13.92 10.69 -94.16
N VAL A 421 12.89 10.12 -93.54
CA VAL A 421 11.95 10.78 -92.63
C VAL A 421 12.41 10.55 -91.19
N THR A 422 12.29 11.57 -90.35
CA THR A 422 12.50 11.47 -88.89
C THR A 422 11.19 11.79 -88.21
N LEU A 423 10.63 10.85 -87.44
CA LEU A 423 9.50 11.13 -86.55
C LEU A 423 10.02 11.84 -85.30
N ASP A 424 9.18 12.64 -84.63
CA ASP A 424 9.65 13.43 -83.48
C ASP A 424 8.61 13.49 -82.37
N ALA A 425 8.71 12.55 -81.43
CA ALA A 425 7.90 12.53 -80.23
C ALA A 425 8.50 13.32 -79.06
N SER A 426 9.52 14.16 -79.31
CA SER A 426 10.16 14.95 -78.23
C SER A 426 9.22 15.95 -77.56
N GLY A 427 8.04 16.21 -78.15
CA GLY A 427 6.98 17.01 -77.55
C GLY A 427 6.05 16.23 -76.60
N SER A 428 6.26 14.92 -76.41
CA SER A 428 5.53 14.12 -75.42
C SER A 428 5.99 14.49 -74.01
N ALA A 429 5.08 14.48 -73.05
CA ALA A 429 5.39 14.86 -71.67
C ALA A 429 4.54 14.05 -70.68
N ASP A 430 5.14 13.74 -69.53
CA ASP A 430 4.39 13.29 -68.36
C ASP A 430 4.12 14.49 -67.43
N PRO A 431 2.88 14.74 -67.00
CA PRO A 431 2.57 15.86 -66.12
C PRO A 431 3.30 15.84 -64.77
N ASP A 432 3.71 14.66 -64.28
CA ASP A 432 4.47 14.48 -63.04
C ASP A 432 5.99 14.54 -63.27
N GLY A 433 6.42 14.61 -64.53
CA GLY A 433 7.83 14.65 -64.92
C GLY A 433 8.49 13.28 -64.95
N ASP A 434 7.71 12.20 -64.93
CA ASP A 434 8.22 10.84 -65.03
C ASP A 434 8.92 10.58 -66.38
N ALA A 435 9.88 9.65 -66.35
CA ALA A 435 10.61 9.26 -67.54
C ALA A 435 9.69 8.50 -68.52
N LEU A 436 9.62 9.01 -69.77
CA LEU A 436 8.80 8.42 -70.82
C LEU A 436 9.47 7.21 -71.49
N GLN A 437 8.65 6.24 -71.86
CA GLN A 437 8.99 5.18 -72.82
C GLN A 437 8.22 5.41 -74.11
N TYR A 438 8.83 5.13 -75.26
CA TYR A 438 8.20 5.35 -76.58
C TYR A 438 7.88 4.01 -77.25
N LEU A 439 6.82 4.01 -78.06
CA LEU A 439 6.49 2.93 -78.97
C LEU A 439 5.81 3.52 -80.19
N TRP A 440 6.45 3.39 -81.35
CA TRP A 440 5.86 3.76 -82.64
C TRP A 440 5.24 2.55 -83.32
N GLU A 441 3.97 2.66 -83.67
CA GLU A 441 3.23 1.68 -84.47
C GLU A 441 2.71 2.35 -85.74
N GLN A 442 2.97 1.74 -86.89
CA GLN A 442 2.38 2.18 -88.14
C GLN A 442 0.93 1.71 -88.19
N THR A 443 -0.01 2.65 -88.20
CA THR A 443 -1.44 2.39 -88.20
C THR A 443 -1.99 2.11 -89.60
N GLU A 444 -1.40 2.71 -90.63
CA GLU A 444 -1.84 2.57 -92.03
C GLU A 444 -0.73 2.85 -93.07
N GLY A 445 -1.06 2.66 -94.35
CA GLY A 445 -0.18 2.95 -95.48
C GLY A 445 0.78 1.82 -95.86
N THR A 446 1.74 2.13 -96.75
CA THR A 446 2.77 1.17 -97.18
C THR A 446 3.73 0.87 -96.01
N PRO A 447 3.94 -0.40 -95.63
CA PRO A 447 4.80 -0.73 -94.51
C PRO A 447 6.22 -0.20 -94.65
N VAL A 448 6.74 0.45 -93.60
CA VAL A 448 8.14 0.91 -93.51
C VAL A 448 8.83 0.29 -92.29
N ASN A 449 10.15 0.16 -92.36
CA ASN A 449 10.96 -0.27 -91.23
C ASN A 449 11.49 0.96 -90.50
N LEU A 450 11.05 1.16 -89.26
CA LEU A 450 11.63 2.17 -88.38
C LEU A 450 13.02 1.73 -87.90
N SER A 451 13.93 2.68 -87.73
CA SER A 451 15.29 2.42 -87.23
C SER A 451 15.29 1.80 -85.82
N ASP A 452 14.40 2.30 -84.95
CA ASP A 452 14.11 1.77 -83.62
C ASP A 452 12.77 2.33 -83.13
N PRO A 453 11.69 1.54 -83.03
CA PRO A 453 10.37 2.06 -82.63
C PRO A 453 10.30 2.51 -81.17
N SER A 454 11.33 2.25 -80.35
CA SER A 454 11.33 2.55 -78.91
C SER A 454 11.97 3.88 -78.52
N VAL A 455 12.49 4.64 -79.49
CA VAL A 455 13.09 5.96 -79.26
C VAL A 455 12.16 7.10 -79.64
N ALA A 456 12.37 8.28 -79.06
CA ALA A 456 11.58 9.47 -79.37
C ALA A 456 11.67 9.91 -80.84
N ARG A 457 12.80 9.64 -81.49
CA ARG A 457 13.13 10.15 -82.84
C ARG A 457 13.60 9.05 -83.81
N PRO A 458 12.74 8.08 -84.16
CA PRO A 458 13.10 7.05 -85.13
C PRO A 458 13.15 7.63 -86.54
N THR A 459 13.80 6.89 -87.44
CA THR A 459 13.86 7.25 -88.86
C THR A 459 13.42 6.10 -89.75
N PHE A 460 12.93 6.42 -90.95
CA PHE A 460 12.68 5.46 -92.03
C PHE A 460 12.91 6.13 -93.39
N ASP A 461 12.95 5.37 -94.47
CA ASP A 461 13.03 5.91 -95.83
C ASP A 461 11.64 5.89 -96.48
N ALA A 462 11.20 7.04 -97.01
CA ALA A 462 9.87 7.20 -97.60
C ALA A 462 9.68 6.21 -98.78
N PRO A 463 8.61 5.40 -98.80
CA PRO A 463 8.41 4.38 -99.82
C PRO A 463 8.23 5.04 -101.20
N GLU A 464 8.69 4.37 -102.26
CA GLU A 464 8.44 4.82 -103.63
C GLU A 464 6.94 4.90 -103.88
N ALA A 465 6.47 6.05 -104.38
CA ALA A 465 5.09 6.20 -104.78
C ALA A 465 4.92 5.33 -106.01
N GLY A 466 4.41 4.10 -105.82
CA GLY A 466 4.36 3.06 -106.84
C GLY A 466 4.01 3.65 -108.19
N ARG A 467 4.96 3.63 -109.13
CA ARG A 467 4.72 4.13 -110.48
C ARG A 467 3.51 3.40 -111.02
N GLY A 468 2.40 4.12 -111.20
CA GLY A 468 1.33 3.67 -112.04
C GLY A 468 1.94 3.17 -113.34
N VAL A 469 1.73 1.90 -113.65
CA VAL A 469 2.15 1.28 -114.90
C VAL A 469 1.66 2.20 -116.03
N PRO A 470 2.51 2.70 -116.94
CA PRO A 470 2.07 3.63 -117.98
C PRO A 470 1.10 2.90 -118.92
N GLY A 471 -0.21 3.23 -118.86
CA GLY A 471 -1.18 2.60 -119.76
C GLY A 471 -2.67 2.72 -119.48
N LEU A 472 -3.15 3.50 -118.50
CA LEU A 472 -4.59 3.72 -118.31
C LEU A 472 -4.95 5.21 -118.28
N PRO A 473 -6.10 5.62 -118.89
CA PRO A 473 -6.38 7.02 -119.18
C PRO A 473 -6.71 7.80 -117.92
N SER A 474 -6.35 9.07 -117.98
CA SER A 474 -6.71 10.12 -117.02
C SER A 474 -8.21 10.13 -116.75
N ASP A 475 -8.60 9.84 -115.50
CA ASP A 475 -9.52 10.68 -114.75
C ASP A 475 -9.57 10.26 -113.29
N SER A 476 -9.63 11.26 -112.40
CA SER A 476 -9.79 11.17 -110.95
C SER A 476 -8.62 10.55 -110.14
N CYS A 477 -7.74 11.41 -109.63
CA CYS A 477 -7.67 11.73 -108.19
C CYS A 477 -6.41 12.57 -107.94
N ARG A 478 -6.58 13.90 -107.81
CA ARG A 478 -5.54 14.76 -107.24
C ARG A 478 -5.66 14.68 -105.72
N ARG A 479 -4.51 14.52 -105.06
CA ARG A 479 -4.24 14.56 -103.61
C ARG A 479 -4.36 13.21 -102.90
N CYS A 480 -3.25 12.47 -102.86
CA CYS A 480 -2.96 11.62 -101.72
C CYS A 480 -2.44 12.55 -100.60
N TRP A 481 -3.28 12.76 -99.60
CA TRP A 481 -2.84 13.27 -98.31
C TRP A 481 -2.23 12.09 -97.57
N ALA A 482 -1.03 12.27 -97.01
CA ALA A 482 -0.55 11.45 -95.92
C ALA A 482 -0.83 12.27 -94.65
N GLU A 483 -1.91 11.93 -93.95
CA GLU A 483 -2.07 12.26 -92.54
C GLU A 483 -1.51 11.05 -91.77
N ILE A 484 -0.65 11.29 -90.76
CA ILE A 484 -0.06 10.25 -89.90
C ILE A 484 -0.52 10.52 -88.48
#